data_AF-A0A5C7JU73-F1
#
_entry.id   AF-A0A5C7JU73-F1
#
_cell.length_a   1.000
_cell.length_b   1.000
_cell.length_c   1.000
_cell.angle_alpha   90.00
_cell.angle_beta   90.00
_cell.angle_gamma   90.00
#
_symmetry.space_group_name_H-M   'P 1'
#
loop_
_entity.id
_entity.type
_entity.pdbx_description
1 polymer ?
#
loop_
_entity_poly.entity_id
_entity_poly.type
_entity_poly.pdbx_seq_one_letter_code
_entity_poly.pdbx_strand_id
1 'polypeptide(L)'
;MSVDTIQIDTKNLFRSGLSIEAMFILECIHRDDNTLIEEYVRNCGQIDRSVFTKLIEKAYIEPIQGDIIFDKLKLTPKALVEFNYTVKLDHAKFFKELREVYPKKVGRRPLQTDLAGCAKKYKSIIKSEEDHNLILKCVKLYVKDLTDDGRLQYIQLLPTWLNQRNFESYLEEAKNTNNIEADTYNQI
;
A
#
# COMPACT_ATOMS: atom_id res chain seq x y z
N MET A 1 7.57 -31.54 -4.29
CA MET A 1 8.10 -30.36 -4.99
C MET A 1 6.93 -29.49 -5.39
N SER A 2 6.86 -28.26 -4.88
CA SER A 2 5.96 -27.25 -5.45
C SER A 2 6.51 -26.88 -6.82
N VAL A 3 5.66 -26.74 -7.83
CA VAL A 3 6.06 -26.25 -9.15
C VAL A 3 5.65 -24.78 -9.20
N ASP A 4 6.61 -23.89 -9.08
CA ASP A 4 6.35 -22.46 -9.25
C ASP A 4 6.13 -22.16 -10.73
N THR A 5 4.91 -21.71 -11.04
CA THR A 5 4.49 -21.45 -12.41
C THR A 5 4.33 -19.95 -12.62
N ILE A 6 4.96 -19.44 -13.68
CA ILE A 6 4.76 -18.09 -14.18
C ILE A 6 3.89 -18.19 -15.45
N GLN A 7 2.72 -17.55 -15.43
CA GLN A 7 1.85 -17.49 -16.59
C GLN A 7 2.16 -16.23 -17.37
N ILE A 8 2.57 -16.39 -18.63
CA ILE A 8 2.85 -15.28 -19.53
C ILE A 8 1.70 -15.16 -20.54
N ASP A 9 1.01 -14.02 -20.53
CA ASP A 9 0.07 -13.68 -21.59
C ASP A 9 0.83 -13.32 -22.86
N THR A 10 0.77 -14.22 -23.85
CA THR A 10 1.45 -14.06 -25.13
C THR A 10 0.91 -12.87 -25.93
N LYS A 11 -0.35 -12.45 -25.75
CA LYS A 11 -0.88 -11.25 -26.39
C LYS A 11 -0.20 -10.01 -25.85
N ASN A 12 -0.02 -9.92 -24.53
CA ASN A 12 0.70 -8.82 -23.90
C ASN A 12 2.18 -8.83 -24.26
N LEU A 13 2.81 -10.01 -24.35
CA LEU A 13 4.19 -10.16 -24.83
C LEU A 13 4.37 -9.54 -26.23
N PHE A 14 3.52 -9.93 -27.18
CA PHE A 14 3.60 -9.43 -28.55
C PHE A 14 3.27 -7.94 -28.66
N ARG A 15 2.26 -7.45 -27.92
CA ARG A 15 1.87 -6.04 -27.94
C ARG A 15 2.96 -5.13 -27.35
N SER A 16 3.58 -5.55 -26.25
CA SER A 16 4.57 -4.74 -25.53
C SER A 16 5.96 -4.78 -26.19
N GLY A 17 6.23 -5.77 -27.06
CA GLY A 17 7.54 -5.98 -27.70
C GLY A 17 8.65 -6.32 -26.69
N LEU A 18 8.25 -6.95 -25.58
CA LEU A 18 9.14 -7.41 -24.52
C LEU A 18 9.66 -8.84 -24.81
N SER A 19 10.83 -9.16 -24.27
CA SER A 19 11.33 -10.53 -24.26
C SER A 19 10.64 -11.33 -23.16
N ILE A 20 10.73 -12.67 -23.24
CA ILE A 20 10.27 -13.56 -22.16
C ILE A 20 11.01 -13.23 -20.86
N GLU A 21 12.30 -12.92 -20.94
CA GLU A 21 13.13 -12.54 -19.80
C GLU A 21 12.68 -11.20 -19.17
N ALA A 22 12.25 -10.23 -19.99
CA ALA A 22 11.66 -8.99 -19.50
C ALA A 22 10.31 -9.24 -18.77
N MET A 23 9.48 -10.14 -19.30
CA MET A 23 8.23 -10.54 -18.63
C MET A 23 8.50 -11.27 -17.31
N PHE A 24 9.51 -12.14 -17.27
CA PHE A 24 9.95 -12.81 -16.06
C PHE A 24 10.38 -11.80 -14.97
N ILE A 25 11.17 -10.79 -15.35
CA ILE A 25 11.58 -9.71 -14.43
C ILE A 25 10.37 -8.96 -13.87
N LEU A 26 9.41 -8.57 -14.73
CA LEU A 26 8.19 -7.87 -14.29
C LEU A 26 7.40 -8.71 -13.29
N GLU A 27 7.29 -10.01 -13.53
CA GLU A 27 6.61 -10.94 -12.62
C GLU A 27 7.35 -11.08 -11.29
N CYS A 28 8.68 -11.20 -11.29
CA CYS A 28 9.47 -11.28 -10.06
C CYS A 28 9.33 -10.00 -9.22
N ILE A 29 9.34 -8.81 -9.85
CA ILE A 29 9.10 -7.53 -9.16
C ILE A 29 7.66 -7.48 -8.62
N HIS A 30 6.66 -7.91 -9.41
CA HIS A 30 5.27 -7.96 -8.96
C HIS A 30 5.10 -8.87 -7.72
N ARG A 31 5.76 -10.02 -7.74
CA ARG A 31 5.74 -11.02 -6.66
C ARG A 31 6.57 -10.63 -5.46
N ASP A 32 7.37 -9.56 -5.53
CA ASP A 32 8.31 -9.14 -4.48
C ASP A 32 9.14 -10.34 -3.99
N ASP A 33 9.57 -11.17 -4.95
CA ASP A 33 10.19 -12.46 -4.70
C ASP A 33 11.57 -12.51 -5.35
N ASN A 34 12.56 -12.11 -4.56
CA ASN A 34 13.97 -12.13 -4.96
C ASN A 34 14.52 -13.55 -5.10
N THR A 35 13.88 -14.55 -4.49
CA THR A 35 14.38 -15.93 -4.53
C THR A 35 14.28 -16.51 -5.94
N LEU A 36 13.20 -16.21 -6.66
CA LEU A 36 13.00 -16.63 -8.05
C LEU A 36 14.07 -16.06 -8.98
N ILE A 37 14.45 -14.79 -8.81
CA ILE A 37 15.48 -14.19 -9.68
C ILE A 37 16.88 -14.69 -9.31
N GLU A 38 17.16 -14.91 -8.03
CA GLU A 38 18.41 -15.53 -7.57
C GLU A 38 18.56 -16.95 -8.10
N GLU A 39 17.49 -17.75 -8.07
CA GLU A 39 17.47 -19.10 -8.63
C GLU A 39 17.65 -19.09 -10.15
N TYR A 40 17.02 -18.15 -10.85
CA TYR A 40 17.24 -17.96 -12.28
C TYR A 40 18.70 -17.66 -12.59
N VAL A 41 19.29 -16.67 -11.90
CA VAL A 41 20.70 -16.30 -12.11
C VAL A 41 21.64 -17.46 -11.82
N ARG A 42 21.34 -18.26 -10.79
CA ARG A 42 22.13 -19.42 -10.39
C ARG A 42 22.08 -20.56 -11.40
N ASN A 43 20.91 -20.83 -11.99
CA ASN A 43 20.68 -22.03 -12.81
C ASN A 43 20.70 -21.75 -14.33
N CYS A 44 20.28 -20.56 -14.75
CA CYS A 44 20.08 -20.18 -16.16
C CYS A 44 21.13 -19.18 -16.66
N GLY A 45 21.80 -18.46 -15.76
CA GLY A 45 22.85 -17.49 -16.07
C GLY A 45 22.45 -16.03 -15.82
N GLN A 46 23.39 -15.12 -16.06
CA GLN A 46 23.18 -13.69 -15.80
C GLN A 46 22.16 -13.08 -16.77
N ILE A 47 21.29 -12.22 -16.24
CA ILE A 47 20.36 -11.41 -17.03
C ILE A 47 21.11 -10.21 -17.60
N ASP A 48 20.96 -9.97 -18.91
CA ASP A 48 21.62 -8.85 -19.56
C ASP A 48 21.03 -7.50 -19.07
N ARG A 49 21.91 -6.55 -18.77
CA ARG A 49 21.53 -5.20 -18.30
C ARG A 49 20.61 -4.48 -19.29
N SER A 50 20.75 -4.74 -20.59
CA SER A 50 19.92 -4.17 -21.65
C SER A 50 18.43 -4.49 -21.48
N VAL A 51 18.08 -5.62 -20.85
CA VAL A 51 16.69 -5.99 -20.56
C VAL A 51 16.07 -4.99 -19.58
N PHE A 52 16.80 -4.65 -18.52
CA PHE A 52 16.39 -3.63 -17.55
C PHE A 52 16.32 -2.24 -18.18
N THR A 53 17.33 -1.86 -18.97
CA THR A 53 17.33 -0.57 -19.68
C THR A 53 16.09 -0.44 -20.56
N LYS A 54 15.74 -1.48 -21.32
CA LYS A 54 14.54 -1.48 -22.19
C LYS A 54 13.24 -1.39 -21.40
N LEU A 55 13.14 -2.04 -20.24
CA LEU A 55 11.99 -1.93 -19.35
C LEU A 55 11.84 -0.52 -18.75
N ILE A 56 12.95 0.15 -18.44
CA ILE A 56 12.97 1.55 -17.97
C ILE A 56 12.57 2.50 -19.10
N GLU A 57 13.17 2.37 -20.29
CA GLU A 57 12.85 3.18 -21.47
C GLU A 57 11.38 3.08 -21.87
N LYS A 58 10.80 1.88 -21.73
CA LYS A 58 9.37 1.64 -21.97
C LYS A 58 8.48 2.07 -20.80
N ALA A 59 9.05 2.63 -19.74
CA ALA A 59 8.37 3.08 -18.53
C ALA A 59 7.54 1.97 -17.89
N TYR A 60 8.05 0.74 -17.83
CA TYR A 60 7.42 -0.36 -17.09
C TYR A 60 7.97 -0.50 -15.67
N ILE A 61 9.26 -0.22 -15.49
CA ILE A 61 9.92 -0.22 -14.18
C ILE A 61 10.61 1.11 -13.93
N GLU A 62 10.82 1.43 -12.66
CA GLU A 62 11.62 2.59 -12.23
C GLU A 62 12.57 2.21 -11.08
N PRO A 63 13.83 2.69 -11.10
CA PRO A 63 14.75 2.52 -9.98
C PRO A 63 14.47 3.55 -8.89
N ILE A 64 14.50 3.12 -7.63
CA ILE A 64 14.27 4.00 -6.47
C ILE A 64 15.48 4.94 -6.23
N GLN A 65 16.69 4.58 -6.68
CA GLN A 65 17.94 5.30 -6.35
C GLN A 65 18.96 5.40 -7.51
N GLY A 66 18.50 5.58 -8.75
CA GLY A 66 19.34 5.85 -9.92
C GLY A 66 20.12 4.65 -10.47
N ASP A 67 20.59 3.75 -9.61
CA ASP A 67 21.21 2.48 -10.01
C ASP A 67 20.19 1.37 -10.25
N ILE A 68 20.49 0.51 -11.23
CA ILE A 68 19.71 -0.69 -11.54
C ILE A 68 20.10 -1.80 -10.57
N ILE A 69 19.45 -1.82 -9.41
CA ILE A 69 19.54 -2.88 -8.40
C ILE A 69 18.16 -3.51 -8.32
N PHE A 70 18.05 -4.83 -8.53
CA PHE A 70 16.76 -5.51 -8.64
C PHE A 70 15.80 -5.21 -7.48
N ASP A 71 16.29 -5.35 -6.24
CA ASP A 71 15.55 -5.06 -5.00
C ASP A 71 15.12 -3.59 -4.83
N LYS A 72 15.65 -2.71 -5.68
CA LYS A 72 15.32 -1.28 -5.72
C LYS A 72 14.53 -0.91 -6.97
N LEU A 73 13.96 -1.87 -7.68
CA LEU A 73 13.07 -1.63 -8.82
C LEU A 73 11.61 -1.68 -8.35
N LYS A 74 10.78 -0.83 -8.95
CA LYS A 74 9.33 -0.86 -8.77
C LYS A 74 8.62 -0.92 -10.11
N LEU A 75 7.45 -1.56 -10.12
CA LEU A 75 6.52 -1.46 -11.24
C LEU A 75 5.91 -0.06 -11.27
N THR A 76 5.87 0.53 -12.45
CA THR A 76 5.17 1.79 -12.69
C THR A 76 3.66 1.57 -12.76
N PRO A 77 2.83 2.63 -12.60
CA PRO A 77 1.39 2.55 -12.85
C PRO A 77 1.04 2.00 -14.24
N LYS A 78 1.88 2.31 -15.25
CA LYS A 78 1.72 1.78 -16.60
C LYS A 78 1.82 0.25 -16.63
N ALA A 79 2.85 -0.32 -16.00
CA ALA A 79 3.00 -1.77 -15.96
C ALA A 79 1.84 -2.44 -15.22
N LEU A 80 1.40 -1.86 -14.11
CA LEU A 80 0.27 -2.39 -13.34
C LEU A 80 -1.00 -2.49 -14.19
N VAL A 81 -1.32 -1.45 -14.95
CA VAL A 81 -2.49 -1.43 -15.84
C VAL A 81 -2.31 -2.35 -17.03
N GLU A 82 -1.17 -2.27 -17.73
CA GLU A 82 -0.98 -2.97 -19.01
C GLU A 82 -0.91 -4.49 -18.84
N PHE A 83 -0.35 -4.95 -17.72
CA PHE A 83 -0.21 -6.38 -17.39
C PHE A 83 -1.24 -6.86 -16.37
N ASN A 84 -2.20 -6.02 -15.98
CA ASN A 84 -3.24 -6.33 -15.01
C ASN A 84 -2.67 -6.88 -13.67
N TYR A 85 -1.55 -6.30 -13.23
CA TYR A 85 -0.96 -6.65 -11.95
C TYR A 85 -1.71 -5.99 -10.82
N THR A 86 -1.89 -6.73 -9.72
CA THR A 86 -2.54 -6.18 -8.53
C THR A 86 -1.56 -5.32 -7.75
N VAL A 87 -1.99 -4.15 -7.28
CA VAL A 87 -1.17 -3.36 -6.35
C VAL A 87 -1.07 -4.14 -5.04
N LYS A 88 0.15 -4.52 -4.66
CA LYS A 88 0.39 -5.06 -3.32
C LYS A 88 0.24 -3.93 -2.31
N LEU A 89 -0.87 -3.94 -1.59
CA LEU A 89 -1.09 -3.02 -0.49
C LEU A 89 -0.24 -3.44 0.70
N ASP A 90 0.60 -2.53 1.18
CA ASP A 90 1.32 -2.70 2.43
C ASP A 90 0.36 -2.46 3.61
N HIS A 91 -0.49 -3.46 3.87
CA HIS A 91 -1.46 -3.41 4.96
C HIS A 91 -0.80 -3.27 6.34
N ALA A 92 0.46 -3.69 6.49
CA ALA A 92 1.20 -3.53 7.73
C ALA A 92 1.55 -2.05 7.96
N LYS A 93 2.06 -1.37 6.92
CA LYS A 93 2.27 0.09 6.92
C LYS A 93 0.95 0.83 7.15
N PHE A 94 -0.10 0.53 6.40
CA PHE A 94 -1.40 1.19 6.56
C PHE A 94 -1.98 1.05 7.97
N PHE A 95 -1.89 -0.14 8.56
CA PHE A 95 -2.37 -0.33 9.93
C PHE A 95 -1.51 0.41 10.96
N LYS A 96 -0.19 0.52 10.73
CA LYS A 96 0.68 1.33 11.57
C LYS A 96 0.28 2.81 11.52
N GLU A 97 0.06 3.36 10.34
CA GLU A 97 -0.37 4.75 10.15
C GLU A 97 -1.72 5.03 10.83
N LEU A 98 -2.69 4.12 10.70
CA LEU A 98 -3.96 4.21 11.42
C LEU A 98 -3.76 4.35 12.95
N ARG A 99 -2.85 3.55 13.52
CA ARG A 99 -2.54 3.59 14.95
C ARG A 99 -1.82 4.86 15.39
N GLU A 100 -1.12 5.54 14.48
CA GLU A 100 -0.48 6.81 14.76
C GLU A 100 -1.51 7.95 14.82
N VAL A 101 -2.53 7.89 13.97
CA VAL A 101 -3.61 8.89 13.93
C VAL A 101 -4.66 8.66 15.02
N TYR A 102 -4.96 7.40 15.37
CA TYR A 102 -5.96 7.10 16.41
C TYR A 102 -5.39 7.32 17.83
N PRO A 103 -6.10 7.98 18.76
CA PRO A 103 -5.60 8.21 20.11
C PRO A 103 -5.19 6.91 20.83
N LYS A 104 -4.02 6.91 21.48
CA LYS A 104 -3.52 5.72 22.19
C LYS A 104 -4.27 5.46 23.50
N LYS A 105 -4.60 6.54 24.22
CA LYS A 105 -5.32 6.54 25.49
C LYS A 105 -6.05 7.85 25.68
N VAL A 106 -7.10 7.85 26.49
CA VAL A 106 -7.68 9.08 27.05
C VAL A 106 -7.72 8.94 28.57
N GLY A 107 -7.10 9.89 29.26
CA GLY A 107 -6.79 9.75 30.69
C GLY A 107 -5.97 8.48 30.96
N ARG A 108 -6.55 7.55 31.73
CA ARG A 108 -5.96 6.23 32.04
C ARG A 108 -6.49 5.08 31.17
N ARG A 109 -7.48 5.32 30.31
CA ARG A 109 -8.13 4.29 29.49
C ARG A 109 -7.36 4.08 28.18
N PRO A 110 -6.74 2.89 27.95
CA PRO A 110 -6.15 2.57 26.66
C PRO A 110 -7.24 2.35 25.61
N LEU A 111 -7.03 2.85 24.39
CA LEU A 111 -8.03 2.80 23.31
C LEU A 111 -7.67 1.81 22.22
N GLN A 112 -6.37 1.49 22.09
CA GLN A 112 -5.87 0.54 21.10
C GLN A 112 -5.66 -0.84 21.75
N THR A 113 -6.76 -1.58 21.92
CA THR A 113 -6.74 -2.98 22.37
C THR A 113 -6.92 -3.93 21.18
N ASP A 114 -6.58 -5.22 21.35
CA ASP A 114 -6.69 -6.25 20.31
C ASP A 114 -6.10 -5.85 18.94
N LEU A 115 -4.81 -5.52 18.93
CA LEU A 115 -4.13 -5.06 17.73
C LEU A 115 -4.15 -6.09 16.59
N ALA A 116 -4.08 -7.39 16.93
CA ALA A 116 -4.10 -8.45 15.94
C ALA A 116 -5.48 -8.58 15.26
N GLY A 117 -6.57 -8.50 16.03
CA GLY A 117 -7.93 -8.46 15.48
C GLY A 117 -8.16 -7.20 14.65
N CYS A 118 -7.72 -6.04 15.14
CA CYS A 118 -7.81 -4.78 14.41
C CYS A 118 -7.06 -4.82 13.07
N ALA A 119 -5.84 -5.35 13.03
CA ALA A 119 -5.05 -5.48 11.80
C ALA A 119 -5.75 -6.36 10.75
N LYS A 120 -6.29 -7.51 11.18
CA LYS A 120 -7.06 -8.41 10.30
C LYS A 120 -8.32 -7.71 9.76
N LYS A 121 -9.05 -7.02 10.64
CA LYS A 121 -10.27 -6.30 10.26
C LYS A 121 -9.95 -5.15 9.30
N TYR A 122 -8.92 -4.38 9.57
CA TYR A 122 -8.49 -3.26 8.73
C TYR A 122 -8.06 -3.72 7.34
N LYS A 123 -7.30 -4.82 7.25
CA LYS A 123 -6.98 -5.48 5.97
C LYS A 123 -8.23 -5.88 5.18
N SER A 124 -9.30 -6.30 5.85
CA SER A 124 -10.56 -6.65 5.16
C SER A 124 -11.32 -5.43 4.63
N ILE A 125 -11.11 -4.26 5.21
CA ILE A 125 -11.77 -3.00 4.85
C ILE A 125 -11.03 -2.31 3.70
N ILE A 126 -9.70 -2.16 3.81
CA ILE A 126 -8.89 -1.43 2.84
C ILE A 126 -8.72 -2.24 1.54
N LYS A 127 -9.18 -1.70 0.41
CA LYS A 127 -9.01 -2.29 -0.93
C LYS A 127 -8.09 -1.48 -1.83
N SER A 128 -7.77 -0.24 -1.46
CA SER A 128 -6.78 0.58 -2.15
C SER A 128 -6.08 1.55 -1.20
N GLU A 129 -5.07 2.27 -1.70
CA GLU A 129 -4.39 3.32 -0.94
C GLU A 129 -5.33 4.52 -0.71
N GLU A 130 -6.23 4.81 -1.63
CA GLU A 130 -7.25 5.85 -1.50
C GLU A 130 -8.22 5.55 -0.35
N ASP A 131 -8.66 4.29 -0.21
CA ASP A 131 -9.47 3.86 0.95
C ASP A 131 -8.73 4.13 2.26
N HIS A 132 -7.44 3.80 2.30
CA HIS A 132 -6.61 4.02 3.48
C HIS A 132 -6.53 5.50 3.84
N ASN A 133 -6.16 6.34 2.88
CA ASN A 133 -6.04 7.78 3.04
C ASN A 133 -7.37 8.42 3.48
N LEU A 134 -8.49 7.97 2.90
CA LEU A 134 -9.81 8.45 3.26
C LEU A 134 -10.18 8.08 4.70
N ILE A 135 -9.89 6.85 5.13
CA ILE A 135 -10.14 6.45 6.52
C ILE A 135 -9.27 7.25 7.50
N LEU A 136 -8.00 7.54 7.17
CA LEU A 136 -7.17 8.40 8.02
C LEU A 136 -7.78 9.79 8.22
N LYS A 137 -8.35 10.39 7.15
CA LYS A 137 -9.09 11.64 7.25
C LYS A 137 -10.34 11.51 8.13
N CYS A 138 -11.12 10.44 7.97
CA CYS A 138 -12.28 10.16 8.82
C CYS A 138 -11.90 10.05 10.32
N VAL A 139 -10.77 9.41 10.64
CA VAL A 139 -10.28 9.34 12.03
C VAL A 139 -9.97 10.74 12.57
N LYS A 140 -9.29 11.59 11.79
CA LYS A 140 -8.96 12.95 12.21
C LYS A 140 -10.21 13.78 12.48
N LEU A 141 -11.20 13.74 11.58
CA LEU A 141 -12.50 14.41 11.77
C LEU A 141 -13.22 13.90 13.02
N TYR A 142 -13.32 12.58 13.18
CA TYR A 142 -13.94 11.96 14.36
C TYR A 142 -13.30 12.39 15.68
N VAL A 143 -11.97 12.46 15.73
CA VAL A 143 -11.24 12.90 16.92
C VAL A 143 -11.43 14.39 17.17
N LYS A 144 -11.42 15.21 16.10
CA LYS A 144 -11.65 16.65 16.15
C LYS A 144 -13.03 16.98 16.70
N ASP A 145 -14.09 16.40 16.14
CA ASP A 145 -15.47 16.57 16.62
C ASP A 145 -15.61 16.29 18.11
N LEU A 146 -15.05 15.16 18.58
CA LEU A 146 -15.11 14.81 19.99
C LEU A 146 -14.30 15.75 20.88
N THR A 147 -13.23 16.33 20.34
CA THR A 147 -12.39 17.30 21.07
C THR A 147 -13.12 18.63 21.18
N ASP A 148 -13.67 19.13 20.08
CA ASP A 148 -14.40 20.39 20.00
C ASP A 148 -15.66 20.37 20.89
N ASP A 149 -16.34 19.21 20.97
CA ASP A 149 -17.49 19.02 21.86
C ASP A 149 -17.13 18.70 23.33
N GLY A 150 -15.84 18.58 23.66
CA GLY A 150 -15.40 18.18 25.01
C GLY A 150 -15.80 16.75 25.40
N ARG A 151 -16.10 15.89 24.41
CA ARG A 151 -16.55 14.50 24.56
C ARG A 151 -15.45 13.46 24.34
N LEU A 152 -14.19 13.90 24.22
CA LEU A 152 -13.05 13.03 23.93
C LEU A 152 -12.89 11.86 24.93
N GLN A 153 -13.30 12.02 26.20
CA GLN A 153 -13.35 10.94 27.19
C GLN A 153 -14.23 9.74 26.81
N TYR A 154 -15.21 9.96 25.94
CA TYR A 154 -16.16 8.96 25.45
C TYR A 154 -15.76 8.38 24.09
N ILE A 155 -14.57 8.70 23.58
CA ILE A 155 -14.06 8.09 22.36
C ILE A 155 -14.12 6.56 22.48
N GLN A 156 -14.50 5.93 21.37
CA GLN A 156 -14.62 4.48 21.33
C GLN A 156 -13.24 3.82 21.37
N LEU A 157 -13.21 2.52 21.69
CA LEU A 157 -12.02 1.72 21.47
C LEU A 157 -11.82 1.54 19.96
N LEU A 158 -10.57 1.55 19.49
CA LEU A 158 -10.23 1.27 18.10
C LEU A 158 -10.92 0.01 17.54
N PRO A 159 -10.92 -1.16 18.22
CA PRO A 159 -11.64 -2.34 17.73
C PRO A 159 -13.15 -2.10 17.57
N THR A 160 -13.78 -1.38 18.50
CA THR A 160 -15.21 -1.05 18.41
C THR A 160 -15.48 -0.14 17.22
N TRP A 161 -14.69 0.91 17.07
CA TRP A 161 -14.80 1.89 15.99
C TRP A 161 -14.62 1.24 14.60
N LEU A 162 -13.66 0.32 14.46
CA LEU A 162 -13.45 -0.46 13.23
C LEU A 162 -14.58 -1.46 12.96
N ASN A 163 -15.07 -2.14 14.00
CA ASN A 163 -16.12 -3.15 13.84
C ASN A 163 -17.47 -2.53 13.48
N GLN A 164 -17.79 -1.38 14.06
CA GLN A 164 -19.02 -0.62 13.78
C GLN A 164 -18.91 0.23 12.51
N ARG A 165 -17.72 0.29 11.90
CA ARG A 165 -17.45 1.06 10.67
C ARG A 165 -17.79 2.55 10.81
N ASN A 166 -17.52 3.13 11.98
CA ASN A 166 -17.89 4.52 12.27
C ASN A 166 -17.25 5.55 11.33
N PHE A 167 -16.18 5.21 10.62
CA PHE A 167 -15.64 6.08 9.57
C PHE A 167 -16.65 6.39 8.46
N GLU A 168 -17.68 5.55 8.27
CA GLU A 168 -18.68 5.74 7.21
C GLU A 168 -19.49 7.03 7.36
N SER A 169 -19.79 7.45 8.59
CA SER A 169 -20.48 8.72 8.84
C SER A 169 -19.65 9.95 8.46
N TYR A 170 -18.34 9.78 8.31
CA TYR A 170 -17.38 10.84 8.01
C TYR A 170 -16.90 10.83 6.56
N LEU A 171 -17.30 9.85 5.73
CA LEU A 171 -16.75 9.68 4.38
C LEU A 171 -17.02 10.87 3.47
N GLU A 172 -18.24 11.40 3.47
CA GLU A 172 -18.60 12.52 2.61
C GLU A 172 -17.85 13.79 3.00
N GLU A 173 -17.72 14.06 4.30
CA GLU A 173 -16.93 15.18 4.77
C GLU A 173 -15.44 15.00 4.44
N ALA A 174 -14.87 13.83 4.69
CA ALA A 174 -13.47 13.52 4.42
C ALA A 174 -13.10 13.63 2.93
N LYS A 175 -14.04 13.35 2.01
CA LYS A 175 -13.87 13.59 0.56
C LYS A 175 -13.82 15.09 0.23
N ASN A 176 -14.61 15.89 0.94
CA ASN A 176 -14.69 17.35 0.75
C ASN A 176 -13.55 18.09 1.47
N THR A 177 -12.93 17.50 2.48
CA THR A 177 -11.72 18.01 3.15
C THR A 177 -10.49 17.81 2.26
N ASN A 178 -10.33 18.66 1.26
CA ASN A 178 -9.11 18.75 0.44
C ASN A 178 -8.31 20.04 0.65
N ASN A 179 -8.60 20.88 1.66
CA ASN A 179 -7.98 22.23 1.76
C ASN A 179 -7.77 22.83 3.15
N ILE A 180 -7.73 22.07 4.26
CA ILE A 180 -7.53 22.69 5.58
C ILE A 180 -6.52 21.88 6.39
N GLU A 181 -5.33 22.45 6.56
CA GLU A 181 -4.34 22.28 7.65
C GLU A 181 -2.88 22.33 7.13
N ALA A 182 -2.48 23.50 6.61
CA ALA A 182 -1.10 24.01 6.75
C ALA A 182 -0.98 25.00 7.93
N ASP A 183 -2.10 25.44 8.51
CA ASP A 183 -2.12 26.51 9.53
C ASP A 183 -2.81 26.05 10.82
N THR A 184 -2.18 25.20 11.63
CA THR A 184 -2.36 25.16 13.12
C THR A 184 -1.55 24.05 13.82
N TYR A 185 -0.22 24.09 13.71
CA TYR A 185 0.67 23.45 14.71
C TYR A 185 1.81 24.38 15.14
N ASN A 186 1.49 25.65 15.31
CA ASN A 186 2.26 26.60 16.11
C ASN A 186 1.31 27.24 17.11
N GLN A 187 1.01 26.54 18.20
CA GLN A 187 0.62 27.07 19.52
C GLN A 187 0.13 25.92 20.41
N ILE A 188 1.07 25.13 20.95
CA ILE A 188 1.13 24.77 22.39
C ILE A 188 2.62 24.71 22.76
#